data_AF-A0A9K3EKN7-F1
#
_entry.id   AF-A0A9K3EKN7-F1
#
_cell.length_a   1.000
_cell.length_b   1.000
_cell.length_c   1.000
_cell.angle_alpha   90.00
_cell.angle_beta   90.00
_cell.angle_gamma   90.00
#
_symmetry.space_group_name_H-M   'P 1'
#
loop_
_entity.id
_entity.type
_entity.pdbx_description
1 polymer ?
#
loop_
_entity_poly.entity_id
_entity_poly.type
_entity_poly.pdbx_seq_one_letter_code
_entity_poly.pdbx_strand_id
1 'polypeptide(L)' 'MHETLQGVRRFHEQDVEIKIRFYLRDVSRTVVYNSNFDLYTSPAANWRDTYFSFMAPSPPKVEELPEVCRDI' A
#
# COMPACT_ATOMS: atom_id res chain seq x y z
N MET A 1 -5.58 -13.50 11.33
CA MET A 1 -6.52 -12.35 11.35
C MET A 1 -6.03 -11.23 12.25
N HIS A 2 -5.70 -11.48 13.52
CA HIS A 2 -5.22 -10.41 14.41
C HIS A 2 -3.88 -9.82 13.94
N GLU A 3 -2.91 -10.67 13.57
CA GLU A 3 -1.62 -10.25 13.01
C GLU A 3 -1.78 -9.43 11.72
N THR A 4 -2.68 -9.84 10.83
CA THR A 4 -3.00 -9.10 9.60
C THR A 4 -3.51 -7.69 9.89
N LEU A 5 -4.44 -7.52 10.84
CA LEU A 5 -4.93 -6.20 11.24
C LEU A 5 -3.85 -5.34 11.89
N GLN A 6 -2.99 -5.95 12.72
CA GLN A 6 -1.85 -5.24 13.32
C GLN A 6 -0.84 -4.80 12.27
N GLY A 7 -0.54 -5.65 11.29
CA GLY A 7 0.38 -5.33 10.20
C GLY A 7 -0.13 -4.18 9.33
N VAL A 8 -1.42 -4.16 9.00
CA VAL A 8 -2.05 -3.01 8.32
C VAL A 8 -1.87 -1.72 9.14
N ARG A 9 -2.14 -1.76 10.45
CA ARG A 9 -1.93 -0.59 11.32
C ARG A 9 -0.47 -0.13 11.33
N ARG A 10 0.46 -1.08 11.53
CA ARG A 10 1.91 -0.81 11.55
C ARG A 10 2.37 -0.11 10.28
N PHE A 11 1.84 -0.49 9.10
CA PHE A 11 2.14 0.19 7.84
C PHE A 11 1.62 1.64 7.84
N HIS A 12 0.34 1.86 8.17
CA HIS A 12 -0.25 3.19 8.10
C HIS A 12 0.28 4.17 9.16
N GLU A 13 0.76 3.65 10.30
CA GLU A 13 1.37 4.42 11.39
C GLU A 13 2.86 4.77 11.15
N GLN A 14 3.49 4.26 10.08
CA GLN A 14 4.87 4.65 9.75
C GLN A 14 5.00 6.12 9.35
N ASP A 15 6.22 6.66 9.49
CA ASP A 15 6.59 7.98 8.99
C ASP A 15 6.25 8.15 7.51
N VAL A 16 5.83 9.36 7.14
CA VAL A 16 5.41 9.67 5.77
C VAL A 16 6.54 9.43 4.77
N GLU A 17 7.80 9.66 5.18
CA GLU A 17 8.99 9.44 4.35
C GLU A 17 9.23 7.96 3.99
N ILE A 18 8.67 7.04 4.77
CA ILE A 18 8.68 5.61 4.45
C ILE A 18 7.57 5.30 3.47
N LYS A 19 6.33 5.70 3.79
CA LYS A 19 5.15 5.42 2.97
C LYS A 19 5.23 6.04 1.56
N ILE A 20 5.82 7.23 1.43
CA ILE A 20 5.92 7.93 0.14
C ILE A 20 6.78 7.18 -0.89
N ARG A 21 7.69 6.29 -0.45
CA ARG A 21 8.50 5.44 -1.35
C ARG A 21 7.68 4.44 -2.16
N PHE A 22 6.48 4.15 -1.68
CA PHE A 22 5.50 3.27 -2.32
C PHE A 22 4.39 4.05 -3.02
N TYR A 23 4.42 5.38 -2.96
CA TYR A 23 3.33 6.21 -3.46
C TYR A 23 3.26 6.23 -4.98
N LEU A 24 2.20 5.64 -5.54
CA LEU A 24 1.92 5.61 -6.97
C LEU A 24 0.40 5.66 -7.20
N ARG A 25 -0.03 6.40 -8.23
CA ARG A 25 -1.45 6.44 -8.64
C ARG A 25 -1.77 5.50 -9.80
N ASP A 26 -0.74 4.99 -10.47
CA ASP A 26 -0.86 3.95 -11.50
C ASP A 26 -0.43 2.58 -10.94
N VAL A 27 -0.57 1.54 -11.77
CA VAL A 27 -0.24 0.15 -11.44
C VAL A 27 1.07 -0.30 -12.08
N SER A 28 2.04 0.60 -12.23
CA SER A 28 3.35 0.29 -12.83
C SER A 28 4.26 -0.55 -11.92
N ARG A 29 3.97 -0.63 -10.61
CA ARG A 29 4.73 -1.43 -9.64
C ARG A 29 3.85 -2.49 -8.98
N THR A 30 4.49 -3.57 -8.55
CA THR A 30 3.85 -4.69 -7.85
C THR A 30 3.39 -4.33 -6.44
N VAL A 31 4.02 -3.33 -5.81
CA VAL A 31 3.67 -2.82 -4.47
C VAL A 31 3.32 -1.34 -4.57
N VAL A 32 2.13 -0.98 -4.10
CA VAL A 32 1.57 0.37 -4.27
C VAL A 32 0.93 0.87 -2.97
N TYR A 33 1.19 2.13 -2.66
CA TYR A 33 0.45 2.93 -1.70
C TYR A 33 -0.20 4.11 -2.43
N ASN A 34 -1.46 4.40 -2.14
CA ASN A 34 -2.11 5.61 -2.63
C ASN A 34 -3.11 6.18 -1.62
N SER A 35 -3.48 7.43 -1.87
CA SER A 35 -4.56 8.12 -1.18
C SER A 35 -5.52 8.62 -2.24
N ASN A 36 -6.81 8.38 -2.03
CA ASN A 36 -7.89 8.77 -2.95
C ASN A 36 -7.66 8.26 -4.39
N PHE A 37 -7.75 6.94 -4.57
CA PHE A 37 -7.46 6.20 -5.81
C PHE A 37 -8.14 6.79 -7.07
N ASP A 38 -9.37 7.27 -6.95
CA ASP A 38 -10.21 7.76 -8.05
C ASP A 38 -10.31 9.30 -8.12
N LEU A 39 -9.37 10.02 -7.49
CA LEU A 39 -9.40 11.49 -7.35
C LEU A 39 -9.68 12.26 -8.66
N TYR A 40 -9.19 11.78 -9.81
CA TYR A 40 -9.31 12.48 -11.09
C TYR A 40 -10.48 11.99 -11.96
N THR A 41 -11.18 10.94 -11.55
CA THR A 41 -12.28 10.34 -12.30
C THR A 41 -13.59 10.36 -11.54
N SER A 42 -13.55 10.53 -10.23
CA SER A 42 -14.70 10.55 -9.32
C SER A 42 -15.25 11.96 -9.14
N PRO A 43 -16.59 12.14 -9.01
CA PRO A 43 -17.20 13.44 -8.76
C PRO A 43 -16.90 14.00 -7.35
N ALA A 44 -16.35 13.18 -6.45
CA ALA A 44 -15.99 13.58 -5.09
C ALA A 44 -14.73 12.85 -4.63
N ALA A 45 -14.03 13.47 -3.67
CA ALA A 45 -12.85 12.85 -3.05
C ALA A 45 -13.25 11.69 -2.12
N ASN A 46 -12.53 10.58 -2.24
CA ASN A 46 -12.62 9.45 -1.33
C ASN A 46 -11.60 9.61 -0.19
N TRP A 47 -12.08 9.73 1.05
CA TRP A 47 -11.22 9.81 2.24
C TRP A 47 -10.70 8.43 2.62
N ARG A 48 -9.73 7.93 1.86
CA ARG A 48 -9.14 6.60 2.07
C ARG A 48 -7.71 6.55 1.59
N ASP A 49 -6.88 5.95 2.44
CA ASP A 49 -5.56 5.48 2.10
C ASP A 49 -5.59 3.98 1.85
N THR A 50 -4.88 3.52 0.82
CA THR A 50 -4.82 2.11 0.44
C THR A 50 -3.38 1.70 0.20
N TYR A 51 -2.99 0.59 0.82
CA TYR A 51 -1.81 -0.18 0.45
C TYR A 51 -2.24 -1.51 -0.15
N PHE A 52 -1.62 -1.93 -1.24
CA PHE A 52 -1.85 -3.25 -1.83
C PHE A 52 -0.64 -3.76 -2.60
N SER A 53 -0.63 -5.07 -2.81
CA SER A 53 0.40 -5.77 -3.57
C SER A 53 -0.24 -6.73 -4.58
N PHE A 54 0.25 -6.73 -5.81
CA PHE A 54 -0.11 -7.71 -6.82
C PHE A 54 0.67 -9.01 -6.59
N MET A 55 -0.02 -10.07 -6.19
CA MET A 55 0.61 -11.37 -5.89
C MET A 55 0.70 -12.31 -7.10
N ALA A 56 0.04 -11.97 -8.22
CA ALA A 56 -0.01 -12.76 -9.44
C ALA A 56 0.44 -11.91 -10.65
N PRO A 57 1.02 -12.52 -11.71
CA PRO A 57 1.27 -13.96 -11.88
C PRO A 57 2.39 -14.51 -11.00
N SER A 58 3.26 -13.63 -10.51
CA SER A 58 4.33 -13.93 -9.55
C SER A 58 4.31 -12.89 -8.44
N PRO A 59 4.50 -13.29 -7.18
CA PRO A 59 4.56 -12.33 -6.07
C PRO A 59 5.79 -11.42 -6.19
N PRO A 60 5.74 -10.21 -5.61
CA PRO A 60 6.93 -9.37 -5.48
C PRO A 60 7.98 -10.05 -4.62
N LYS A 61 9.22 -9.59 -4.74
CA LYS A 61 10.28 -10.05 -3.82
C LYS A 61 9.99 -9.52 -2.42
N VAL A 62 10.40 -10.26 -1.39
CA VAL A 62 10.20 -9.88 0.02
C VAL A 62 10.82 -8.52 0.31
N GLU A 63 11.94 -8.19 -0.32
CA GLU A 63 12.64 -6.92 -0.14
C GLU A 63 11.88 -5.72 -0.73
N GLU A 64 10.99 -5.95 -1.69
CA GLU A 64 10.14 -4.91 -2.29
C GLU A 64 8.93 -4.56 -1.41
N LEU A 65 8.55 -5.44 -0.49
CA LEU A 65 7.52 -5.18 0.50
C LEU A 65 8.05 -4.22 1.59
N PRO A 66 7.17 -3.36 2.16
CA PRO A 66 7.50 -2.61 3.37
C PRO A 66 7.95 -3.57 4.48
N GLU A 67 8.97 -3.18 5.24
CA GLU A 67 9.58 -4.03 6.27
C GLU A 67 8.56 -4.57 7.27
N VAL A 68 7.62 -3.72 7.70
CA VAL A 68 6.54 -4.08 8.63
C VAL A 68 5.50 -5.03 8.04
N CYS A 69 5.55 -5.27 6.72
CA CYS A 69 4.63 -6.12 5.98
C CYS A 69 5.21 -7.48 5.55
N ARG A 70 6.48 -7.76 5.85
CA ARG A 70 7.17 -8.98 5.36
C ARG A 70 6.76 -10.26 6.07
N ASP A 71 6.42 -10.18 7.35
CA ASP A 71 6.16 -11.33 8.23
C ASP A 71 4.73 -11.31 8.83
N ILE A 72 3.72 -10.97 8.01
CA ILE A 72 2.30 -10.88 8.40
C ILE A 72 1.52 -12.17 8.09
#